data_AF-A0A8T4QEY6-F1
#
_entry.id   AF-A0A8T4QEY6-F1
#
_cell.length_a   1.000
_cell.length_b   1.000
_cell.length_c   1.000
_cell.angle_alpha   90.00
_cell.angle_beta   90.00
_cell.angle_gamma   90.00
#
_symmetry.space_group_name_H-M   'P 1'
#
loop_
_entity.id
_entity.type
_entity.pdbx_description
1 polymer ?
#
loop_
_entity_poly.entity_id
_entity_poly.type
_entity_poly.pdbx_seq_one_letter_code
_entity_poly.pdbx_strand_id
1 'polypeptide(L)'
;MNNKNRVFEFLYKNHENEYNINQISRIVGISVGSAFKILKELENLGYITVGRKNNALLHKINLSESSKEFYEKIEEDENTKSRKKTKIVCSITPTCKTLIKKLIENGMNVASIDASSLNHKTALELVQSVRQASDEIPILLNVDLKDKQWIKLALKNDVDFVAIAAANAYDVVEVNKSLGYSDIKQIIGEKIKVIATINKDSLRNYKEIVEEAYGIIIDRSKLTTNLEMLPKLQKEIIDECNKHGKPAIIAGSVLDSMAEGRLLQAEIYDISNAVLEGASALMLSGAAIQNNPAKAVETLSKIIKSAEMGWTGIDYNNSYDLTHFIGKTVSELEKTFHIDALLIITSGGYSARMISSRRLKCRTIAATSRKKILRQLNLLWGIEPLHAEIDSEDISNKDKKEVISKALKKGFIGKRDQIAIIASIFHSKTKRTNLLEIHNVSEFLEYLNKMKEAH
;
A
#
# COMPACT_ATOMS: atom_id res chain seq x y z
N MET A 1 15.59 5.12 9.37
CA MET A 1 16.99 4.72 9.05
C MET A 1 17.91 5.12 10.20
N ASN A 2 18.98 4.38 10.54
CA ASN A 2 19.93 4.81 11.59
C ASN A 2 20.68 6.08 11.12
N ASN A 3 20.95 7.03 12.01
CA ASN A 3 21.60 8.31 11.69
C ASN A 3 22.92 8.13 10.93
N LYS A 4 23.69 7.06 11.22
CA LYS A 4 24.91 6.71 10.47
C LYS A 4 24.62 6.49 8.98
N ASN A 5 23.61 5.68 8.67
CA ASN A 5 23.25 5.36 7.31
C ASN A 5 22.75 6.61 6.58
N ARG A 6 21.95 7.48 7.23
CA ARG A 6 21.46 8.73 6.61
C ARG A 6 22.60 9.68 6.23
N VAL A 7 23.60 9.82 7.11
CA VAL A 7 24.79 10.65 6.83
C VAL A 7 25.61 10.05 5.69
N PHE A 8 25.84 8.74 5.71
CA PHE A 8 26.58 8.06 4.66
C PHE A 8 25.87 8.16 3.31
N GLU A 9 24.58 7.85 3.26
CA GLU A 9 23.75 7.89 2.05
C GLU A 9 23.71 9.30 1.45
N PHE A 10 23.53 10.33 2.28
CA PHE A 10 23.60 11.74 1.85
C PHE A 10 24.95 12.05 1.18
N LEU A 11 26.06 11.68 1.81
CA LEU A 11 27.39 11.94 1.27
C LEU A 11 27.65 11.13 -0.02
N TYR A 12 27.18 9.89 -0.09
CA TYR A 12 27.32 9.03 -1.27
C TYR A 12 26.52 9.54 -2.48
N LYS A 13 25.26 9.96 -2.27
CA LYS A 13 24.42 10.55 -3.33
C LYS A 13 24.93 11.91 -3.82
N ASN A 14 25.67 12.62 -2.98
CA ASN A 14 26.24 13.94 -3.28
C ASN A 14 27.78 13.89 -3.36
N HIS A 15 28.34 12.80 -3.89
CA HIS A 15 29.78 12.51 -3.89
C HIS A 15 30.65 13.56 -4.62
N GLU A 16 30.05 14.38 -5.48
CA GLU A 16 30.75 15.47 -6.17
C GLU A 16 31.12 16.64 -5.24
N ASN A 17 30.41 16.80 -4.11
CA ASN A 17 30.50 17.95 -3.22
C ASN A 17 31.20 17.63 -1.88
N GLU A 18 31.63 18.68 -1.18
CA GLU A 18 32.18 18.61 0.18
C GLU A 18 31.28 19.39 1.15
N TYR A 19 31.09 18.85 2.36
CA TYR A 19 30.17 19.44 3.32
C TYR A 19 30.82 19.61 4.70
N ASN A 20 30.56 20.73 5.36
CA ASN A 20 30.94 20.88 6.76
C ASN A 20 29.92 20.22 7.69
N ILE A 21 30.33 19.97 8.94
CA ILE A 21 29.51 19.30 9.94
C ILE A 21 28.16 19.97 10.19
N ASN A 22 28.09 21.31 10.18
CA ASN A 22 26.87 22.05 10.43
C ASN A 22 25.88 21.87 9.27
N GLN A 23 26.36 21.90 8.03
CA GLN A 23 25.56 21.61 6.84
C GLN A 23 25.00 20.20 6.88
N ILE A 24 25.84 19.19 7.15
CA ILE A 24 25.42 17.79 7.25
C ILE A 24 24.36 17.64 8.35
N SER A 25 24.61 18.20 9.54
CA SER A 25 23.68 18.11 10.66
C SER A 25 22.31 18.71 10.34
N ARG A 26 22.27 19.85 9.64
CA ARG A 26 21.05 20.56 9.25
C ARG A 26 20.30 19.83 8.14
N ILE A 27 21.00 19.37 7.11
CA ILE A 27 20.39 18.69 5.96
C ILE A 27 19.86 17.31 6.36
N VAL A 28 20.64 16.56 7.14
CA VAL A 28 20.28 15.21 7.58
C VAL A 28 19.31 15.25 8.78
N GLY A 29 19.17 16.40 9.45
CA GLY A 29 18.24 16.57 10.57
C GLY A 29 18.71 15.89 11.86
N ILE A 30 20.00 16.01 12.19
CA ILE A 30 20.61 15.43 13.40
C ILE A 30 21.38 16.48 14.19
N SER A 31 21.64 16.24 15.48
CA SER A 31 22.46 17.15 16.28
C SER A 31 23.91 17.22 15.77
N VAL A 32 24.57 18.38 15.91
CA VAL A 32 25.99 18.55 15.54
C VAL A 32 26.88 17.54 16.26
N GLY A 33 26.63 17.26 17.54
CA GLY A 33 27.38 16.26 18.30
C GLY A 33 27.20 14.83 17.79
N SER A 34 26.00 14.47 17.32
CA SER A 34 25.75 13.19 16.65
C SER A 34 26.45 13.11 15.30
N ALA A 35 26.37 14.18 14.49
CA ALA A 35 27.06 14.27 13.21
C ALA A 35 28.57 14.10 13.39
N PHE A 36 29.16 14.73 14.40
CA PHE A 36 30.60 14.61 14.70
C PHE A 36 31.02 13.17 14.96
N LYS A 37 30.29 12.47 15.85
CA LYS A 37 30.59 11.07 16.19
C LYS A 37 30.49 10.16 14.97
N ILE A 38 29.45 10.33 14.16
CA ILE A 38 29.21 9.54 12.96
C ILE A 38 30.30 9.81 11.91
N LEU A 39 30.63 11.07 11.64
CA LEU A 39 31.66 11.43 10.66
C LEU A 39 33.02 10.87 11.06
N LYS A 40 33.39 10.97 12.35
CA LYS A 40 34.63 10.38 12.86
C LYS A 40 34.65 8.86 12.73
N GLU A 41 33.51 8.20 12.95
CA GLU A 41 33.38 6.75 12.73
C GLU A 41 33.53 6.39 11.25
N LEU A 42 32.88 7.11 10.34
CA LEU A 42 32.99 6.90 8.90
C LEU A 42 34.41 7.16 8.38
N GLU A 43 35.08 8.17 8.93
CA GLU A 43 36.49 8.48 8.63
C GLU A 43 37.40 7.33 9.06
N ASN A 44 37.24 6.82 10.29
CA ASN A 44 38.00 5.67 10.78
C ASN A 44 37.77 4.40 9.95
N LEU A 45 36.59 4.25 9.36
CA LEU A 45 36.26 3.13 8.46
C LEU A 45 36.75 3.36 7.02
N GLY A 46 37.37 4.51 6.73
CA GLY A 46 37.90 4.85 5.40
C GLY A 46 36.85 5.25 4.37
N TYR A 47 35.60 5.44 4.79
CA TYR A 47 34.48 5.76 3.92
C TYR A 47 34.44 7.23 3.49
N ILE A 48 35.02 8.12 4.28
CA ILE A 48 35.07 9.55 3.99
C ILE A 48 36.49 10.07 4.15
N THR A 49 36.81 11.15 3.45
CA THR A 49 38.02 11.94 3.63
C THR A 49 37.68 13.29 4.26
N VAL A 50 38.63 13.84 5.02
CA VAL A 50 38.48 15.13 5.70
C VAL A 50 39.51 16.12 5.17
N GLY A 51 39.01 17.16 4.51
CA GLY A 51 39.77 18.31 4.07
C GLY A 51 39.61 19.50 5.01
N ARG A 52 40.49 20.49 4.89
CA ARG A 52 40.39 21.74 5.64
C ARG A 52 40.37 22.93 4.69
N LYS A 53 39.37 23.80 4.82
CA LYS A 53 39.24 25.03 4.02
C LYS A 53 38.75 26.16 4.91
N ASN A 54 39.47 27.28 4.95
CA ASN A 54 39.13 28.47 5.75
C ASN A 54 38.73 28.14 7.21
N ASN A 55 39.54 27.35 7.91
CA ASN A 55 39.29 26.87 9.28
C ASN A 55 38.08 25.95 9.51
N ALA A 56 37.34 25.56 8.47
CA ALA A 56 36.31 24.53 8.55
C ALA A 56 36.85 23.16 8.11
N LEU A 57 36.43 22.11 8.82
CA LEU A 57 36.60 20.72 8.36
C LEU A 57 35.49 20.40 7.37
N LEU A 58 35.88 19.87 6.21
CA LEU A 58 35.01 19.48 5.12
C LEU A 58 35.10 17.97 4.92
N HIS A 59 33.96 17.30 4.83
CA HIS A 59 33.85 15.86 4.68
C HIS A 59 33.39 15.52 3.27
N LYS A 60 34.05 14.55 2.64
CA LYS A 60 33.72 14.02 1.31
C LYS A 60 33.69 12.50 1.33
N ILE A 61 32.76 11.87 0.61
CA ILE A 61 32.74 10.41 0.47
C ILE A 61 33.91 9.92 -0.38
N ASN A 62 34.47 8.77 -0.02
CA ASN A 62 35.41 8.02 -0.84
C ASN A 62 34.65 6.95 -1.64
N LEU A 63 34.71 6.98 -2.97
CA LEU A 63 34.03 6.02 -3.85
C LEU A 63 34.84 4.70 -4.01
N SER A 64 35.19 4.06 -2.90
CA SER A 64 35.79 2.73 -2.87
C SER A 64 34.75 1.63 -3.08
N GLU A 65 35.21 0.42 -3.42
CA GLU A 65 34.37 -0.78 -3.48
C GLU A 65 33.65 -1.04 -2.15
N SER A 66 34.34 -0.87 -1.02
CA SER A 66 33.76 -0.96 0.32
C SER A 66 32.66 0.07 0.60
N SER A 67 32.79 1.30 0.09
CA SER A 67 31.73 2.31 0.19
C SER A 67 30.53 1.96 -0.67
N LYS A 68 30.77 1.40 -1.87
CA LYS A 68 29.72 0.92 -2.77
C LYS A 68 28.95 -0.24 -2.14
N GLU A 69 29.64 -1.26 -1.61
CA GLU A 69 29.00 -2.37 -0.90
C GLU A 69 28.23 -1.91 0.33
N PHE A 70 28.73 -0.91 1.07
CA PHE A 70 28.03 -0.35 2.23
C PHE A 70 26.79 0.45 1.80
N TYR A 71 26.87 1.19 0.70
CA TYR A 71 25.73 1.88 0.09
C TYR A 71 24.68 0.87 -0.41
N GLU A 72 25.10 -0.17 -1.11
CA GLU A 72 24.23 -1.26 -1.58
C GLU A 72 23.58 -1.99 -0.40
N LYS A 73 24.31 -2.26 0.69
CA LYS A 73 23.73 -2.78 1.94
C LYS A 73 22.73 -1.83 2.57
N ILE A 74 23.00 -0.53 2.54
CA ILE A 74 22.06 0.48 3.00
C ILE A 74 20.80 0.45 2.14
N GLU A 75 20.93 0.42 0.81
CA GLU A 75 19.80 0.31 -0.11
C GLU A 75 19.08 -1.03 0.05
N GLU A 76 19.76 -2.15 0.31
CA GLU A 76 19.16 -3.44 0.62
C GLU A 76 18.44 -3.43 1.98
N ASP A 77 19.02 -2.82 3.01
CA ASP A 77 18.40 -2.64 4.33
C ASP A 77 17.18 -1.71 4.26
N GLU A 78 17.25 -0.67 3.44
CA GLU A 78 16.13 0.20 3.13
C GLU A 78 15.10 -0.51 2.25
N ASN A 79 15.50 -1.37 1.32
CA ASN A 79 14.61 -2.18 0.48
C ASN A 79 13.95 -3.33 1.25
N THR A 80 14.60 -3.86 2.28
CA THR A 80 14.04 -4.85 3.19
C THR A 80 13.11 -4.19 4.21
N LYS A 81 13.39 -2.94 4.64
CA LYS A 81 12.46 -2.12 5.44
C LYS A 81 11.34 -1.48 4.63
N SER A 82 11.60 -1.16 3.35
CA SER A 82 10.65 -0.63 2.39
C SER A 82 9.70 -1.75 2.01
N ARG A 83 8.51 -1.65 2.60
CA ARG A 83 7.39 -2.49 2.20
C ARG A 83 6.84 -1.92 0.90
N LYS A 84 6.65 -2.81 -0.06
CA LYS A 84 6.02 -2.46 -1.33
C LYS A 84 4.67 -1.81 -1.11
N LYS A 85 4.39 -0.76 -1.89
CA LYS A 85 3.12 -0.04 -1.83
C LYS A 85 2.08 -0.69 -2.70
N THR A 86 2.47 -1.10 -3.89
CA THR A 86 1.69 -1.86 -4.85
C THR A 86 1.48 -3.27 -4.31
N LYS A 87 0.22 -3.69 -4.29
CA LYS A 87 -0.19 -4.92 -3.64
C LYS A 87 -0.08 -6.10 -4.61
N ILE A 88 0.09 -7.30 -4.05
CA ILE A 88 0.05 -8.54 -4.85
C ILE A 88 -1.23 -9.28 -4.51
N VAL A 89 -2.04 -9.56 -5.53
CA VAL A 89 -3.18 -10.46 -5.46
C VAL A 89 -2.74 -11.80 -6.04
N CYS A 90 -2.87 -12.91 -5.31
CA CYS A 90 -2.52 -14.24 -5.83
C CYS A 90 -3.77 -15.08 -6.01
N SER A 91 -3.94 -15.67 -7.19
CA SER A 91 -5.03 -16.59 -7.48
C SER A 91 -4.74 -17.96 -6.86
N ILE A 92 -5.25 -18.20 -5.65
CA ILE A 92 -5.08 -19.44 -4.89
C ILE A 92 -5.84 -20.57 -5.57
N THR A 93 -5.12 -21.63 -5.91
CA THR A 93 -5.67 -22.88 -6.46
C THR A 93 -5.57 -24.00 -5.42
N PRO A 94 -6.21 -25.17 -5.65
CA PRO A 94 -6.08 -26.33 -4.75
C PRO A 94 -4.64 -26.77 -4.45
N THR A 95 -3.71 -26.56 -5.37
CA THR A 95 -2.29 -26.91 -5.18
C THR A 95 -1.57 -25.97 -4.21
N CYS A 96 -2.10 -24.76 -3.99
CA CYS A 96 -1.50 -23.78 -3.10
C CYS A 96 -1.92 -23.91 -1.63
N LYS A 97 -2.86 -24.81 -1.28
CA LYS A 97 -3.45 -24.91 0.08
C LYS A 97 -2.40 -24.93 1.20
N THR A 98 -1.32 -25.71 1.04
CA THR A 98 -0.24 -25.83 2.05
C THR A 98 0.79 -24.70 1.99
N LEU A 99 0.76 -23.89 0.93
CA LEU A 99 1.76 -22.86 0.65
C LEU A 99 1.28 -21.44 1.00
N ILE A 100 0.02 -21.27 1.39
CA ILE A 100 -0.60 -19.95 1.65
C ILE A 100 0.24 -19.11 2.61
N LYS A 101 0.71 -19.67 3.73
CA LYS A 101 1.57 -18.94 4.69
C LYS A 101 2.87 -18.46 4.05
N LYS A 102 3.51 -19.33 3.27
CA LYS A 102 4.73 -18.99 2.52
C LYS A 102 4.46 -17.90 1.47
N LEU A 103 3.30 -17.91 0.81
CA LEU A 103 2.91 -16.84 -0.12
C LEU A 103 2.78 -15.49 0.59
N ILE A 104 2.19 -15.47 1.79
CA ILE A 104 2.07 -14.25 2.62
C ILE A 104 3.46 -13.72 2.98
N GLU A 105 4.34 -14.59 3.47
CA GLU A 105 5.73 -14.25 3.84
C GLU A 105 6.52 -13.68 2.65
N ASN A 106 6.27 -14.17 1.44
CA ASN A 106 6.93 -13.69 0.21
C ASN A 106 6.30 -12.42 -0.38
N GLY A 107 5.18 -11.93 0.18
CA GLY A 107 4.61 -10.63 -0.18
C GLY A 107 3.20 -10.63 -0.74
N MET A 108 2.46 -11.75 -0.68
CA MET A 108 1.03 -11.76 -1.03
C MET A 108 0.24 -10.86 -0.07
N ASN A 109 -0.63 -10.00 -0.61
CA ASN A 109 -1.51 -9.14 0.18
C ASN A 109 -2.97 -9.56 0.14
N VAL A 110 -3.41 -10.20 -0.94
CA VAL A 110 -4.81 -10.62 -1.14
C VAL A 110 -4.82 -12.02 -1.73
N ALA A 111 -5.64 -12.91 -1.18
CA ALA A 111 -5.91 -14.21 -1.76
C ALA A 111 -7.14 -14.11 -2.66
N SER A 112 -6.94 -14.28 -3.97
CA SER A 112 -8.02 -14.41 -4.94
C SER A 112 -8.38 -15.88 -5.13
N ILE A 113 -9.66 -16.19 -5.24
CA ILE A 113 -10.16 -17.53 -5.56
C ILE A 113 -11.08 -17.37 -6.76
N ASP A 114 -10.71 -18.00 -7.87
CA ASP A 114 -11.56 -18.02 -9.06
C ASP A 114 -12.68 -19.05 -8.91
N ALA A 115 -13.76 -18.65 -8.24
CA ALA A 115 -14.89 -19.53 -7.99
C ALA A 115 -15.66 -19.86 -9.26
N SER A 116 -15.62 -19.00 -10.28
CA SER A 116 -16.27 -19.22 -11.57
C SER A 116 -15.78 -20.48 -12.31
N SER A 117 -14.57 -20.95 -12.02
CA SER A 117 -13.98 -22.17 -12.57
C SER A 117 -14.01 -23.36 -11.60
N LEU A 118 -14.65 -23.21 -10.43
CA LEU A 118 -14.71 -24.21 -9.36
C LEU A 118 -16.16 -24.56 -9.00
N ASN A 119 -16.34 -25.69 -8.33
CA ASN A 119 -17.60 -25.96 -7.63
C ASN A 119 -17.60 -25.31 -6.22
N HIS A 120 -18.80 -25.13 -5.65
CA HIS A 120 -18.99 -24.50 -4.33
C HIS A 120 -18.19 -25.16 -3.21
N LYS A 121 -18.06 -26.50 -3.22
CA LYS A 121 -17.33 -27.24 -2.19
C LYS A 121 -15.85 -26.91 -2.23
N THR A 122 -15.23 -26.98 -3.40
CA THR A 122 -13.81 -26.68 -3.58
C THR A 122 -13.50 -25.22 -3.25
N ALA A 123 -14.34 -24.28 -3.70
CA ALA A 123 -14.18 -22.87 -3.37
C ALA A 123 -14.26 -22.62 -1.85
N LEU A 124 -15.21 -23.27 -1.15
CA LEU A 124 -15.34 -23.19 0.29
C LEU A 124 -14.09 -23.72 1.02
N GLU A 125 -13.56 -24.87 0.59
CA GLU A 125 -12.33 -25.43 1.17
C GLU A 125 -11.15 -24.47 1.03
N LEU A 126 -11.03 -23.76 -0.09
CA LEU A 126 -10.00 -22.75 -0.31
C LEU A 126 -10.20 -21.52 0.59
N VAL A 127 -11.43 -21.03 0.71
CA VAL A 127 -11.78 -19.94 1.63
C VAL A 127 -11.37 -20.29 3.07
N GLN A 128 -11.71 -21.49 3.51
CA GLN A 128 -11.33 -21.99 4.84
C GLN A 128 -9.82 -22.13 5.00
N SER A 129 -9.12 -22.63 3.98
CA SER A 129 -7.66 -22.77 3.99
C SER A 129 -6.96 -21.42 4.13
N VAL A 130 -7.45 -20.38 3.42
CA VAL A 130 -6.92 -19.02 3.54
C VAL A 130 -7.14 -18.46 4.94
N ARG A 131 -8.37 -18.60 5.48
CA ARG A 131 -8.70 -18.14 6.85
C ARG A 131 -7.87 -18.85 7.92
N GLN A 132 -7.68 -20.16 7.79
CA GLN A 132 -6.83 -20.93 8.69
C GLN A 132 -5.36 -20.50 8.62
N ALA A 133 -4.89 -20.08 7.44
CA ALA A 133 -3.52 -19.60 7.26
C ALA A 133 -3.31 -18.19 7.85
N SER A 134 -4.28 -17.29 7.72
CA SER A 134 -4.21 -15.93 8.27
C SER A 134 -5.58 -15.24 8.38
N ASP A 135 -5.82 -14.62 9.54
CA ASP A 135 -6.96 -13.72 9.81
C ASP A 135 -6.75 -12.30 9.28
N GLU A 136 -5.55 -11.97 8.77
CA GLU A 136 -5.19 -10.62 8.30
C GLU A 136 -5.30 -10.49 6.77
N ILE A 137 -5.34 -11.60 6.02
CA ILE A 137 -5.38 -11.58 4.56
C ILE A 137 -6.81 -11.56 4.05
N PRO A 138 -7.19 -10.58 3.21
CA PRO A 138 -8.49 -10.56 2.59
C PRO A 138 -8.64 -11.63 1.52
N ILE A 139 -9.87 -12.10 1.38
CA ILE A 139 -10.30 -13.00 0.30
C ILE A 139 -11.08 -12.21 -0.75
N LEU A 140 -10.65 -12.37 -2.00
CA LEU A 140 -11.35 -11.94 -3.20
C LEU A 140 -11.95 -13.16 -3.90
N LEU A 141 -13.27 -13.28 -3.89
CA LEU A 141 -13.97 -14.37 -4.57
C LEU A 141 -14.46 -13.91 -5.94
N ASN A 142 -13.91 -14.44 -7.02
CA ASN A 142 -14.38 -14.14 -8.38
C ASN A 142 -15.54 -15.07 -8.75
N VAL A 143 -16.72 -14.51 -8.97
CA VAL A 143 -17.98 -15.27 -9.05
C VAL A 143 -18.67 -15.08 -10.38
N ASP A 144 -19.40 -16.11 -10.82
CA ASP A 144 -20.38 -15.98 -11.91
C ASP A 144 -21.71 -15.49 -11.33
N LEU A 145 -22.18 -14.33 -11.80
CA LEU A 145 -23.45 -13.73 -11.37
C LEU A 145 -24.67 -14.58 -11.67
N LYS A 146 -24.58 -15.50 -12.64
CA LYS A 146 -25.66 -16.44 -12.96
C LYS A 146 -25.97 -17.36 -11.79
N ASP A 147 -24.98 -17.65 -10.95
CA ASP A 147 -25.15 -18.49 -9.77
C ASP A 147 -25.24 -17.66 -8.48
N LYS A 148 -26.48 -17.43 -8.04
CA LYS A 148 -26.79 -16.68 -6.81
C LYS A 148 -26.27 -17.35 -5.53
N GLN A 149 -25.87 -18.63 -5.58
CA GLN A 149 -25.30 -19.30 -4.40
C GLN A 149 -23.94 -18.75 -4.02
N TRP A 150 -23.18 -18.19 -4.97
CA TRP A 150 -21.88 -17.59 -4.67
C TRP A 150 -21.96 -16.43 -3.69
N ILE A 151 -22.95 -15.55 -3.84
CA ILE A 151 -23.17 -14.42 -2.93
C ILE A 151 -23.52 -14.93 -1.53
N LYS A 152 -24.36 -15.97 -1.43
CA LYS A 152 -24.70 -16.61 -0.15
C LYS A 152 -23.47 -17.25 0.51
N LEU A 153 -22.62 -17.90 -0.27
CA LEU A 153 -21.36 -18.48 0.20
C LEU A 153 -20.43 -17.39 0.72
N ALA A 154 -20.27 -16.30 -0.01
CA ALA A 154 -19.42 -15.16 0.39
C ALA A 154 -19.89 -14.54 1.70
N LEU A 155 -21.20 -14.31 1.86
CA LEU A 155 -21.80 -13.79 3.10
C LEU A 155 -21.60 -14.75 4.28
N LYS A 156 -21.88 -16.04 4.09
CA LYS A 156 -21.80 -17.05 5.15
C LYS A 156 -20.36 -17.25 5.67
N ASN A 157 -19.36 -17.03 4.84
CA ASN A 157 -17.95 -17.33 5.15
C ASN A 157 -17.10 -16.07 5.35
N ASP A 158 -17.73 -14.93 5.60
CA ASP A 158 -17.05 -13.65 5.88
C ASP A 158 -15.96 -13.29 4.85
N VAL A 159 -16.30 -13.45 3.56
CA VAL A 159 -15.43 -13.02 2.45
C VAL A 159 -15.33 -11.50 2.43
N ASP A 160 -14.19 -10.95 2.01
CA ASP A 160 -13.93 -9.50 2.07
C ASP A 160 -14.35 -8.78 0.80
N PHE A 161 -14.12 -9.42 -0.34
CA PHE A 161 -14.38 -8.89 -1.66
C PHE A 161 -15.03 -9.94 -2.56
N VAL A 162 -15.93 -9.49 -3.43
CA VAL A 162 -16.47 -10.30 -4.53
C VAL A 162 -16.12 -9.62 -5.84
N ALA A 163 -15.47 -10.34 -6.76
CA ALA A 163 -15.21 -9.88 -8.11
C ALA A 163 -16.30 -10.38 -9.07
N ILE A 164 -16.78 -9.50 -9.95
CA ILE A 164 -17.84 -9.80 -10.93
C ILE A 164 -17.43 -9.26 -12.29
N ALA A 165 -17.71 -9.98 -13.38
CA ALA A 165 -17.62 -9.41 -14.73
C ALA A 165 -18.86 -8.54 -14.98
N ALA A 166 -18.69 -7.23 -14.97
CA ALA A 166 -19.80 -6.28 -15.13
C ALA A 166 -19.84 -5.74 -16.56
N ALA A 167 -20.99 -5.83 -17.22
CA ALA A 167 -21.21 -5.20 -18.53
C ALA A 167 -21.59 -3.71 -18.37
N ASN A 168 -22.20 -3.35 -17.25
CA ASN A 168 -22.65 -1.99 -16.94
C ASN A 168 -22.72 -1.76 -15.42
N ALA A 169 -23.02 -0.52 -15.02
CA ALA A 169 -23.13 -0.15 -13.61
C ALA A 169 -24.27 -0.87 -12.86
N TYR A 170 -25.34 -1.25 -13.57
CA TYR A 170 -26.49 -1.93 -12.98
C TYR A 170 -26.10 -3.29 -12.39
N ASP A 171 -25.22 -4.06 -13.05
CA ASP A 171 -24.73 -5.34 -12.53
C ASP A 171 -24.07 -5.18 -11.15
N VAL A 172 -23.28 -4.12 -10.97
CA VAL A 172 -22.61 -3.80 -9.70
C VAL A 172 -23.62 -3.40 -8.63
N VAL A 173 -24.60 -2.56 -9.00
CA VAL A 173 -25.67 -2.11 -8.11
C VAL A 173 -26.54 -3.28 -7.63
N GLU A 174 -26.85 -4.25 -8.50
CA GLU A 174 -27.64 -5.42 -8.13
C GLU A 174 -26.92 -6.30 -7.09
N VAL A 175 -25.61 -6.51 -7.26
CA VAL A 175 -24.80 -7.25 -6.29
C VAL A 175 -24.68 -6.48 -4.97
N ASN A 176 -24.47 -5.17 -5.03
CA ASN A 176 -24.45 -4.30 -3.84
C ASN A 176 -25.76 -4.44 -3.03
N LYS A 177 -26.92 -4.41 -3.71
CA LYS A 177 -28.24 -4.63 -3.08
C LYS A 177 -28.32 -6.01 -2.43
N SER A 178 -27.86 -7.05 -3.11
CA SER A 178 -27.82 -8.42 -2.59
C SER A 178 -26.91 -8.58 -1.37
N LEU A 179 -25.87 -7.75 -1.26
CA LEU A 179 -24.97 -7.66 -0.10
C LEU A 179 -25.50 -6.73 1.01
N GLY A 180 -26.72 -6.20 0.85
CA GLY A 180 -27.42 -5.43 1.87
C GLY A 180 -27.03 -3.95 1.93
N TYR A 181 -26.63 -3.33 0.81
CA TYR A 181 -26.44 -1.88 0.74
C TYR A 181 -26.88 -1.28 -0.58
N SER A 182 -27.38 -0.04 -0.54
CA SER A 182 -27.98 0.62 -1.70
C SER A 182 -27.03 1.51 -2.50
N ASP A 183 -25.89 1.93 -1.92
CA ASP A 183 -24.94 2.87 -2.55
C ASP A 183 -23.51 2.62 -2.05
N ILE A 184 -22.51 2.79 -2.92
CA ILE A 184 -21.08 2.77 -2.57
C ILE A 184 -20.70 3.77 -1.47
N LYS A 185 -21.35 4.93 -1.41
CA LYS A 185 -21.18 5.93 -0.35
C LYS A 185 -21.65 5.40 1.01
N GLN A 186 -22.53 4.39 1.01
CA GLN A 186 -22.99 3.68 2.19
C GLN A 186 -22.18 2.39 2.47
N ILE A 187 -21.13 2.11 1.69
CA ILE A 187 -20.14 1.08 2.01
C ILE A 187 -19.27 1.57 3.19
N ILE A 188 -19.93 1.80 4.32
CA ILE A 188 -19.30 2.15 5.58
C ILE A 188 -19.47 0.94 6.49
N GLY A 189 -18.36 0.44 7.02
CA GLY A 189 -18.32 -0.73 7.89
C GLY A 189 -18.04 -2.04 7.15
N GLU A 190 -18.31 -3.15 7.82
CA GLU A 190 -17.75 -4.49 7.54
C GLU A 190 -18.46 -5.25 6.41
N LYS A 191 -19.09 -4.53 5.47
CA LYS A 191 -19.73 -5.14 4.31
C LYS A 191 -18.69 -5.69 3.34
N ILE A 192 -19.05 -6.75 2.62
CA ILE A 192 -18.31 -7.23 1.44
C ILE A 192 -18.25 -6.11 0.42
N LYS A 193 -17.12 -5.93 -0.26
CA LYS A 193 -16.97 -4.90 -1.31
C LYS A 193 -16.97 -5.55 -2.69
N VAL A 194 -17.71 -4.97 -3.64
CA VAL A 194 -17.77 -5.47 -5.02
C VAL A 194 -16.62 -4.88 -5.85
N ILE A 195 -15.86 -5.74 -6.51
CA ILE A 195 -14.84 -5.37 -7.48
C ILE A 195 -15.35 -5.75 -8.87
N ALA A 196 -15.34 -4.81 -9.81
CA ALA A 196 -15.80 -5.10 -11.16
C ALA A 196 -14.62 -5.41 -12.08
N THR A 197 -14.72 -6.49 -12.84
CA THR A 197 -13.77 -6.82 -13.89
C THR A 197 -14.20 -6.14 -15.18
N ILE A 198 -13.33 -5.32 -15.75
CA ILE A 198 -13.54 -4.63 -17.02
C ILE A 198 -12.93 -5.47 -18.14
N ASN A 199 -13.77 -5.79 -19.13
CA ASN A 199 -13.40 -6.49 -20.35
C ASN A 199 -13.93 -5.70 -21.58
N LYS A 200 -13.82 -6.30 -22.78
CA LYS A 200 -14.28 -5.70 -24.04
C LYS A 200 -15.73 -5.18 -24.00
N ASP A 201 -16.65 -5.90 -23.36
CA ASP A 201 -18.07 -5.54 -23.30
C ASP A 201 -18.31 -4.39 -22.32
N SER A 202 -17.48 -4.28 -21.29
CA SER A 202 -17.51 -3.20 -20.29
C SER A 202 -16.96 -1.87 -20.81
N LEU A 203 -16.13 -1.87 -21.86
CA LEU A 203 -15.37 -0.69 -22.31
C LEU A 203 -16.23 0.53 -22.67
N ARG A 204 -17.48 0.35 -23.07
CA ARG A 204 -18.36 1.50 -23.36
C ARG A 204 -18.86 2.20 -22.10
N ASN A 205 -18.97 1.45 -21.00
CA ASN A 205 -19.61 1.89 -19.76
C ASN A 205 -18.64 1.87 -18.56
N TYR A 206 -17.33 1.70 -18.79
CA TYR A 206 -16.38 1.46 -17.70
C TYR A 206 -16.35 2.59 -16.68
N LYS A 207 -16.62 3.84 -17.08
CA LYS A 207 -16.65 4.99 -16.17
C LYS A 207 -17.79 4.89 -15.15
N GLU A 208 -18.99 4.53 -15.62
CA GLU A 208 -20.15 4.31 -14.74
C GLU A 208 -19.92 3.09 -13.83
N ILE A 209 -19.30 2.03 -14.36
CA ILE A 209 -18.89 0.86 -13.56
C ILE A 209 -17.87 1.28 -12.50
N VAL A 210 -16.87 2.08 -12.88
CA VAL A 210 -15.88 2.66 -11.97
C VAL A 210 -16.59 3.43 -10.89
N GLU A 211 -17.65 4.21 -11.14
CA GLU A 211 -18.39 4.98 -10.12
C GLU A 211 -19.15 4.13 -9.10
N GLU A 212 -19.64 2.94 -9.49
CA GLU A 212 -20.42 2.07 -8.60
C GLU A 212 -19.59 0.98 -7.89
N ALA A 213 -18.47 0.55 -8.49
CA ALA A 213 -17.64 -0.53 -7.93
C ALA A 213 -16.70 -0.04 -6.81
N TYR A 214 -16.34 -0.90 -5.86
CA TYR A 214 -15.34 -0.55 -4.85
C TYR A 214 -13.94 -0.40 -5.44
N GLY A 215 -13.62 -1.23 -6.44
CA GLY A 215 -12.36 -1.28 -7.19
C GLY A 215 -12.57 -2.01 -8.51
N ILE A 216 -11.55 -2.01 -9.35
CA ILE A 216 -11.60 -2.55 -10.71
C ILE A 216 -10.49 -3.58 -10.93
N ILE A 217 -10.82 -4.69 -11.60
CA ILE A 217 -9.84 -5.57 -12.23
C ILE A 217 -9.79 -5.25 -13.72
N ILE A 218 -8.61 -4.95 -14.24
CA ILE A 218 -8.36 -4.76 -15.66
C ILE A 218 -7.84 -6.10 -16.19
N ASP A 219 -8.71 -6.89 -16.80
CA ASP A 219 -8.36 -8.19 -17.38
C ASP A 219 -7.78 -7.98 -18.79
N ARG A 220 -6.46 -7.85 -18.87
CA ARG A 220 -5.74 -7.54 -20.12
C ARG A 220 -5.95 -8.60 -21.20
N SER A 221 -6.19 -9.85 -20.79
CA SER A 221 -6.45 -10.96 -21.71
C SER A 221 -7.81 -10.85 -22.42
N LYS A 222 -8.74 -10.08 -21.85
CA LYS A 222 -10.12 -9.93 -22.36
C LYS A 222 -10.52 -8.48 -22.62
N LEU A 223 -9.61 -7.52 -22.41
CA LEU A 223 -9.93 -6.09 -22.50
C LEU A 223 -10.16 -5.64 -23.94
N THR A 224 -9.27 -6.02 -24.87
CA THR A 224 -9.33 -5.61 -26.26
C THR A 224 -8.67 -6.65 -27.17
N THR A 225 -9.16 -6.77 -28.40
CA THR A 225 -8.49 -7.56 -29.45
C THR A 225 -7.42 -6.75 -30.19
N ASN A 226 -7.44 -5.42 -30.08
CA ASN A 226 -6.39 -4.56 -30.64
C ASN A 226 -5.30 -4.33 -29.58
N LEU A 227 -4.23 -5.12 -29.67
CA LEU A 227 -3.12 -5.11 -28.71
C LEU A 227 -2.40 -3.75 -28.65
N GLU A 228 -2.40 -2.98 -29.74
CA GLU A 228 -1.77 -1.65 -29.78
C GLU A 228 -2.49 -0.65 -28.87
N MET A 229 -3.79 -0.84 -28.62
CA MET A 229 -4.58 0.01 -27.74
C MET A 229 -4.48 -0.40 -26.26
N LEU A 230 -3.96 -1.60 -25.96
CA LEU A 230 -3.97 -2.15 -24.60
C LEU A 230 -3.27 -1.23 -23.58
N PRO A 231 -2.06 -0.68 -23.84
CA PRO A 231 -1.40 0.21 -22.88
C PRO A 231 -2.20 1.49 -22.63
N LYS A 232 -2.78 2.07 -23.69
CA LYS A 232 -3.62 3.27 -23.59
C LYS A 232 -4.85 3.03 -22.72
N LEU A 233 -5.60 1.96 -23.01
CA LEU A 233 -6.81 1.61 -22.25
C LEU A 233 -6.50 1.29 -20.78
N GLN A 234 -5.42 0.54 -20.52
CA GLN A 234 -4.96 0.27 -19.16
C GLN A 234 -4.72 1.57 -18.39
N LYS A 235 -3.93 2.49 -18.95
CA LYS A 235 -3.63 3.77 -18.32
C LYS A 235 -4.87 4.62 -18.08
N GLU A 236 -5.76 4.73 -19.07
CA GLU A 236 -7.02 5.47 -18.94
C GLU A 236 -7.90 4.93 -17.80
N ILE A 237 -8.02 3.61 -17.68
CA ILE A 237 -8.82 2.98 -16.62
C ILE A 237 -8.15 3.13 -15.26
N ILE A 238 -6.81 2.98 -15.16
CA ILE A 238 -6.06 3.22 -13.91
C ILE A 238 -6.29 4.66 -13.44
N ASP A 239 -6.14 5.64 -14.33
CA ASP A 239 -6.34 7.05 -14.02
C ASP A 239 -7.77 7.33 -13.55
N GLU A 240 -8.76 6.74 -14.21
CA GLU A 240 -10.16 6.88 -13.79
C GLU A 240 -10.40 6.27 -12.40
N CYS A 241 -9.86 5.09 -12.13
CA CYS A 241 -9.94 4.47 -10.81
C CYS A 241 -9.31 5.37 -9.73
N ASN A 242 -8.11 5.88 -9.98
CA ASN A 242 -7.39 6.70 -9.02
C ASN A 242 -8.08 8.04 -8.75
N LYS A 243 -8.65 8.68 -9.77
CA LYS A 243 -9.48 9.90 -9.60
C LYS A 243 -10.63 9.68 -8.63
N HIS A 244 -11.31 8.53 -8.71
CA HIS A 244 -12.42 8.17 -7.83
C HIS A 244 -11.98 7.53 -6.51
N GLY A 245 -10.66 7.41 -6.29
CA GLY A 245 -10.10 6.76 -5.12
C GLY A 245 -10.40 5.27 -5.04
N LYS A 246 -10.37 4.56 -6.17
CA LYS A 246 -10.69 3.14 -6.27
C LYS A 246 -9.45 2.35 -6.65
N PRO A 247 -9.19 1.20 -6.01
CA PRO A 247 -8.03 0.40 -6.36
C PRO A 247 -8.21 -0.22 -7.75
N ALA A 248 -7.21 -0.05 -8.60
CA ALA A 248 -7.08 -0.71 -9.90
C ALA A 248 -6.14 -1.92 -9.76
N ILE A 249 -6.62 -3.09 -10.17
CA ILE A 249 -5.89 -4.37 -10.13
C ILE A 249 -5.59 -4.79 -11.56
N ILE A 250 -4.32 -4.95 -11.92
CA ILE A 250 -3.94 -5.44 -13.26
C ILE A 250 -3.90 -6.95 -13.24
N ALA A 251 -4.62 -7.59 -14.16
CA ALA A 251 -4.68 -9.04 -14.32
C ALA A 251 -4.38 -9.47 -15.76
N GLY A 252 -3.86 -10.69 -15.92
CA GLY A 252 -3.40 -11.25 -17.19
C GLY A 252 -2.02 -10.75 -17.59
N SER A 253 -1.17 -11.62 -18.14
CA SER A 253 0.20 -11.33 -18.56
C SER A 253 1.13 -10.84 -17.44
N VAL A 254 0.89 -11.24 -16.19
CA VAL A 254 1.73 -10.88 -15.04
C VAL A 254 2.53 -12.12 -14.63
N LEU A 255 3.80 -12.18 -15.07
CA LEU A 255 4.70 -13.32 -14.84
C LEU A 255 4.13 -14.67 -15.30
N ASP A 256 3.34 -14.68 -16.37
CA ASP A 256 2.75 -15.93 -16.88
C ASP A 256 3.84 -16.87 -17.41
N SER A 257 4.97 -16.34 -17.89
CA SER A 257 6.11 -17.17 -18.32
C SER A 257 6.77 -17.98 -17.20
N MET A 258 6.50 -17.63 -15.93
CA MET A 258 6.98 -18.41 -14.77
C MET A 258 6.30 -19.76 -14.64
N ALA A 259 5.15 -19.97 -15.29
CA ALA A 259 4.53 -21.28 -15.46
C ALA A 259 5.45 -22.27 -16.19
N GLU A 260 6.42 -21.77 -16.95
CA GLU A 260 7.44 -22.56 -17.65
C GLU A 260 8.84 -22.40 -17.02
N GLY A 261 8.91 -21.82 -15.82
CA GLY A 261 10.17 -21.57 -15.10
C GLY A 261 11.03 -20.45 -15.70
N ARG A 262 10.46 -19.62 -16.58
CA ARG A 262 11.17 -18.50 -17.23
C ARG A 262 10.78 -17.16 -16.60
N LEU A 263 11.65 -16.18 -16.75
CA LEU A 263 11.39 -14.78 -16.40
C LEU A 263 11.81 -13.93 -17.60
N LEU A 264 10.84 -13.30 -18.27
CA LEU A 264 11.10 -12.54 -19.49
C LEU A 264 11.34 -11.05 -19.17
N GLN A 265 12.32 -10.44 -19.83
CA GLN A 265 12.58 -9.00 -19.69
C GLN A 265 11.35 -8.16 -20.04
N ALA A 266 10.60 -8.56 -21.08
CA ALA A 266 9.37 -7.88 -21.49
C ALA A 266 8.32 -7.85 -20.36
N GLU A 267 8.15 -8.93 -19.60
CA GLU A 267 7.23 -8.97 -18.45
C GLU A 267 7.71 -8.06 -17.32
N ILE A 268 9.03 -7.99 -17.07
CA ILE A 268 9.60 -7.08 -16.07
C ILE A 268 9.28 -5.62 -16.44
N TYR A 269 9.47 -5.24 -17.70
CA TYR A 269 9.16 -3.88 -18.17
C TYR A 269 7.66 -3.57 -18.08
N ASP A 270 6.82 -4.49 -18.52
CA ASP A 270 5.36 -4.36 -18.47
C ASP A 270 4.85 -4.19 -17.02
N ILE A 271 5.31 -5.04 -16.10
CA ILE A 271 5.00 -4.95 -14.66
C ILE A 271 5.48 -3.62 -14.08
N SER A 272 6.70 -3.20 -14.42
CA SER A 272 7.27 -1.95 -13.91
C SER A 272 6.47 -0.74 -14.41
N ASN A 273 6.04 -0.73 -15.67
CA ASN A 273 5.19 0.31 -16.22
C ASN A 273 3.83 0.37 -15.53
N ALA A 274 3.17 -0.78 -15.28
CA ALA A 274 1.91 -0.81 -14.54
C ALA A 274 2.04 -0.23 -13.12
N VAL A 275 3.16 -0.49 -12.44
CA VAL A 275 3.47 0.13 -11.14
C VAL A 275 3.62 1.65 -11.28
N LEU A 276 4.39 2.13 -12.27
CA LEU A 276 4.63 3.55 -12.54
C LEU A 276 3.39 4.32 -13.03
N GLU A 277 2.45 3.63 -13.66
CA GLU A 277 1.13 4.17 -14.02
C GLU A 277 0.21 4.31 -12.80
N GLY A 278 0.58 3.73 -11.66
CA GLY A 278 -0.16 3.86 -10.41
C GLY A 278 -1.22 2.79 -10.22
N ALA A 279 -1.01 1.57 -10.75
CA ALA A 279 -1.81 0.41 -10.36
C ALA A 279 -1.78 0.22 -8.83
N SER A 280 -2.92 -0.14 -8.23
CA SER A 280 -2.99 -0.43 -6.80
C SER A 280 -2.48 -1.82 -6.47
N ALA A 281 -2.73 -2.77 -7.36
CA ALA A 281 -2.28 -4.14 -7.21
C ALA A 281 -2.00 -4.81 -8.56
N LEU A 282 -1.16 -5.83 -8.52
CA LEU A 282 -0.92 -6.75 -9.63
C LEU A 282 -1.40 -8.15 -9.24
N MET A 283 -2.11 -8.81 -10.15
CA MET A 283 -2.69 -10.13 -9.93
C MET A 283 -1.87 -11.22 -10.61
N LEU A 284 -1.34 -12.16 -9.83
CA LEU A 284 -0.76 -13.39 -10.33
C LEU A 284 -1.87 -14.40 -10.64
N SER A 285 -1.85 -14.92 -11.86
CA SER A 285 -2.76 -15.97 -12.32
C SER A 285 -2.46 -17.30 -11.63
N GLY A 286 -3.41 -18.24 -11.67
CA GLY A 286 -3.18 -19.60 -11.15
C GLY A 286 -2.06 -20.32 -11.90
N ALA A 287 -1.89 -20.02 -13.19
CA ALA A 287 -0.83 -20.57 -14.03
C ALA A 287 0.56 -20.02 -13.63
N ALA A 288 0.69 -18.70 -13.46
CA ALA A 288 1.94 -18.06 -13.06
C ALA A 288 2.52 -18.62 -11.76
N ILE A 289 1.65 -19.08 -10.85
CA ILE A 289 2.06 -19.65 -9.57
C ILE A 289 2.11 -21.19 -9.56
N GLN A 290 1.81 -21.88 -10.67
CA GLN A 290 1.61 -23.34 -10.67
C GLN A 290 2.85 -24.14 -10.22
N ASN A 291 4.03 -23.81 -10.77
CA ASN A 291 5.25 -24.60 -10.54
C ASN A 291 6.01 -24.17 -9.29
N ASN A 292 6.13 -22.87 -9.04
CA ASN A 292 6.83 -22.34 -7.88
C ASN A 292 6.12 -21.11 -7.32
N PRO A 293 5.00 -21.30 -6.59
CA PRO A 293 4.16 -20.20 -6.12
C PRO A 293 4.92 -19.17 -5.30
N ALA A 294 5.76 -19.63 -4.37
CA ALA A 294 6.53 -18.74 -3.51
C ALA A 294 7.52 -17.89 -4.31
N LYS A 295 8.17 -18.50 -5.31
CA LYS A 295 9.13 -17.78 -6.16
C LYS A 295 8.45 -16.73 -7.04
N ALA A 296 7.28 -17.02 -7.58
CA ALA A 296 6.52 -16.05 -8.37
C ALA A 296 6.16 -14.80 -7.55
N VAL A 297 5.68 -14.99 -6.32
CA VAL A 297 5.36 -13.88 -5.42
C VAL A 297 6.62 -13.11 -5.02
N GLU A 298 7.70 -13.80 -4.68
CA GLU A 298 8.99 -13.18 -4.34
C GLU A 298 9.53 -12.33 -5.50
N THR A 299 9.54 -12.88 -6.72
CA THR A 299 10.00 -12.20 -7.95
C THR A 299 9.15 -10.96 -8.22
N LEU A 300 7.81 -11.08 -8.18
CA LEU A 300 6.93 -9.94 -8.38
C LEU A 300 7.15 -8.86 -7.31
N SER A 301 7.32 -9.27 -6.05
CA SER A 301 7.62 -8.35 -4.95
C SER A 301 8.93 -7.58 -5.18
N LYS A 302 9.97 -8.24 -5.70
CA LYS A 302 11.24 -7.59 -6.04
C LYS A 302 11.10 -6.58 -7.19
N ILE A 303 10.39 -6.94 -8.26
CA ILE A 303 10.15 -6.05 -9.40
C ILE A 303 9.36 -4.82 -8.95
N ILE A 304 8.29 -5.01 -8.17
CA ILE A 304 7.48 -3.90 -7.64
C ILE A 304 8.35 -2.92 -6.84
N LYS A 305 9.15 -3.43 -5.89
CA LYS A 305 10.02 -2.56 -5.06
C LYS A 305 11.00 -1.77 -5.91
N SER A 306 11.60 -2.40 -6.93
CA SER A 306 12.51 -1.72 -7.85
C SER A 306 11.80 -0.64 -8.67
N ALA A 307 10.60 -0.91 -9.19
CA ALA A 307 9.83 0.06 -9.96
C ALA A 307 9.38 1.24 -9.10
N GLU A 308 9.03 1.01 -7.84
CA GLU A 308 8.62 2.06 -6.88
C GLU A 308 9.73 3.07 -6.57
N MET A 309 11.01 2.72 -6.76
CA MET A 309 12.11 3.69 -6.63
C MET A 309 12.04 4.78 -7.69
N GLY A 310 11.55 4.46 -8.89
CA GLY A 310 11.35 5.40 -10.00
C GLY A 310 10.06 6.22 -9.89
N TRP A 311 9.28 6.04 -8.82
CA TRP A 311 8.00 6.71 -8.65
C TRP A 311 8.15 8.21 -8.35
N THR A 312 7.71 9.05 -9.29
CA THR A 312 7.77 10.50 -9.16
C THR A 312 6.51 11.12 -8.52
N GLY A 313 5.43 10.35 -8.39
CA GLY A 313 4.12 10.82 -7.94
C GLY A 313 3.15 11.05 -9.09
N ILE A 314 1.86 10.90 -8.82
CA ILE A 314 0.78 11.31 -9.73
C ILE A 314 -0.10 12.31 -9.00
N ASP A 315 -0.29 13.48 -9.60
CA ASP A 315 -1.13 14.54 -9.03
C ASP A 315 -2.48 14.59 -9.75
N TYR A 316 -3.52 14.12 -9.07
CA TYR A 316 -4.90 14.24 -9.55
C TYR A 316 -5.52 15.49 -8.92
N ASN A 317 -5.84 16.48 -9.74
CA ASN A 317 -6.31 17.80 -9.28
C ASN A 317 -7.76 17.85 -8.75
N ASN A 318 -8.40 16.71 -8.48
CA ASN A 318 -9.81 16.66 -8.09
C ASN A 318 -9.99 16.57 -6.56
N SER A 319 -10.97 17.29 -6.04
CA SER A 319 -11.44 17.18 -4.65
C SER A 319 -12.97 17.16 -4.62
N TYR A 320 -13.55 15.99 -4.37
CA TYR A 320 -14.99 15.76 -4.37
C TYR A 320 -15.65 15.99 -2.99
N ASP A 321 -14.86 15.91 -1.92
CA ASP A 321 -15.31 16.15 -0.55
C ASP A 321 -14.16 16.60 0.37
N LEU A 322 -14.49 16.93 1.63
CA LEU A 322 -13.52 17.34 2.66
C LEU A 322 -12.42 16.29 2.88
N THR A 323 -12.75 14.99 2.80
CA THR A 323 -11.75 13.92 2.98
C THR A 323 -10.74 13.90 1.84
N HIS A 324 -11.19 14.11 0.59
CA HIS A 324 -10.29 14.29 -0.54
C HIS A 324 -9.41 15.53 -0.40
N PHE A 325 -9.97 16.63 0.12
CA PHE A 325 -9.23 17.86 0.34
C PHE A 325 -8.15 17.68 1.40
N ILE A 326 -8.45 17.09 2.56
CA ILE A 326 -7.46 16.73 3.58
C ILE A 326 -6.36 15.84 2.98
N GLY A 327 -6.73 14.86 2.15
CA GLY A 327 -5.73 14.04 1.46
C GLY A 327 -4.82 14.82 0.51
N LYS A 328 -5.36 15.82 -0.20
CA LYS A 328 -4.56 16.74 -1.02
C LYS A 328 -3.62 17.56 -0.13
N THR A 329 -4.13 18.12 0.96
CA THR A 329 -3.31 18.89 1.93
C THR A 329 -2.17 18.06 2.48
N VAL A 330 -2.40 16.79 2.84
CA VAL A 330 -1.32 15.90 3.30
C VAL A 330 -0.29 15.64 2.19
N SER A 331 -0.73 15.46 0.94
CA SER A 331 0.19 15.29 -0.20
C SER A 331 1.06 16.53 -0.42
N GLU A 332 0.49 17.73 -0.29
CA GLU A 332 1.24 18.98 -0.38
C GLU A 332 2.20 19.15 0.81
N LEU A 333 1.72 18.87 2.03
CA LEU A 333 2.54 18.91 3.24
C LEU A 333 3.77 18.02 3.13
N GLU A 334 3.62 16.80 2.61
CA GLU A 334 4.73 15.86 2.44
C GLU A 334 5.76 16.32 1.40
N LYS A 335 5.34 17.10 0.39
CA LYS A 335 6.25 17.70 -0.60
C LYS A 335 7.09 18.83 0.00
N THR A 336 6.57 19.51 1.03
CA THR A 336 7.19 20.71 1.63
C THR A 336 7.90 20.43 2.96
N PHE A 337 7.37 19.51 3.76
CA PHE A 337 7.85 19.17 5.10
C PHE A 337 8.16 17.67 5.18
N HIS A 338 9.16 17.34 5.99
CA HIS A 338 9.52 15.95 6.22
C HIS A 338 8.52 15.30 7.17
N ILE A 339 7.62 14.48 6.62
CA ILE A 339 6.70 13.63 7.38
C ILE A 339 7.16 12.18 7.20
N ASP A 340 7.56 11.54 8.29
CA ASP A 340 8.03 10.15 8.28
C ASP A 340 6.86 9.18 8.03
N ALA A 341 5.71 9.44 8.66
CA ALA A 341 4.52 8.60 8.52
C ALA A 341 3.19 9.36 8.70
N LEU A 342 2.16 8.85 8.03
CA LEU A 342 0.78 9.24 8.21
C LEU A 342 0.01 8.13 8.95
N LEU A 343 -0.62 8.49 10.06
CA LEU A 343 -1.52 7.62 10.82
C LEU A 343 -2.97 7.99 10.49
N ILE A 344 -3.72 7.02 9.95
CA ILE A 344 -5.13 7.16 9.60
C ILE A 344 -5.94 6.37 10.61
N ILE A 345 -6.73 7.04 11.44
CA ILE A 345 -7.68 6.37 12.34
C ILE A 345 -9.01 6.24 11.60
N THR A 346 -9.44 5.01 11.32
CA THR A 346 -10.63 4.76 10.50
C THR A 346 -11.45 3.57 10.98
N SER A 347 -12.78 3.71 10.98
CA SER A 347 -13.71 2.63 11.31
C SER A 347 -14.22 1.88 10.08
N GLY A 348 -14.27 2.53 8.91
CA GLY A 348 -14.89 1.99 7.69
C GLY A 348 -13.96 1.95 6.48
N GLY A 349 -12.71 2.41 6.61
CA GLY A 349 -11.70 2.36 5.56
C GLY A 349 -11.78 3.46 4.50
N TYR A 350 -12.84 4.30 4.50
CA TYR A 350 -13.02 5.35 3.49
C TYR A 350 -11.84 6.33 3.44
N SER A 351 -11.41 6.87 4.59
CA SER A 351 -10.29 7.79 4.69
C SER A 351 -9.00 7.18 4.14
N ALA A 352 -8.71 5.93 4.52
CA ALA A 352 -7.54 5.22 4.01
C ALA A 352 -7.59 5.03 2.49
N ARG A 353 -8.76 4.76 1.93
CA ARG A 353 -8.96 4.63 0.49
C ARG A 353 -8.71 5.95 -0.25
N MET A 354 -9.23 7.06 0.26
CA MET A 354 -9.02 8.39 -0.34
C MET A 354 -7.57 8.86 -0.23
N ILE A 355 -6.88 8.52 0.86
CA ILE A 355 -5.46 8.81 1.00
C ILE A 355 -4.61 7.94 0.09
N SER A 356 -4.95 6.65 -0.02
CA SER A 356 -4.24 5.71 -0.89
C SER A 356 -4.16 6.21 -2.33
N SER A 357 -5.24 6.84 -2.84
CA SER A 357 -5.26 7.39 -4.20
C SER A 357 -4.42 8.65 -4.40
N ARG A 358 -4.00 9.31 -3.32
CA ARG A 358 -3.02 10.42 -3.36
C ARG A 358 -1.58 9.94 -3.53
N ARG A 359 -1.34 8.62 -3.44
CA ARG A 359 -0.04 7.99 -3.70
C ARG A 359 1.13 8.63 -2.93
N LEU A 360 0.90 8.91 -1.65
CA LEU A 360 1.86 9.51 -0.71
C LEU A 360 3.20 8.76 -0.69
N LYS A 361 4.34 9.47 -0.57
CA LYS A 361 5.66 8.82 -0.47
C LYS A 361 5.96 8.41 0.96
N CYS A 362 5.46 9.13 1.95
CA CYS A 362 5.56 8.76 3.36
C CYS A 362 4.85 7.43 3.64
N ARG A 363 5.26 6.79 4.74
CA ARG A 363 4.67 5.54 5.18
C ARG A 363 3.24 5.80 5.66
N THR A 364 2.25 5.07 5.15
CA THR A 364 0.85 5.31 5.52
C THR A 364 0.28 4.11 6.27
N ILE A 365 -0.17 4.35 7.50
CA ILE A 365 -0.66 3.32 8.42
C ILE A 365 -2.14 3.58 8.69
N ALA A 366 -3.00 2.60 8.45
CA ALA A 366 -4.43 2.72 8.70
C ALA A 366 -4.83 1.86 9.89
N ALA A 367 -5.19 2.52 11.00
CA ALA A 367 -5.58 1.90 12.24
C ALA A 367 -7.10 1.73 12.35
N THR A 368 -7.52 0.53 12.76
CA THR A 368 -8.93 0.19 12.97
C THR A 368 -9.09 -0.91 14.02
N SER A 369 -10.23 -0.90 14.72
CA SER A 369 -10.65 -1.98 15.62
C SER A 369 -11.44 -3.09 14.91
N ARG A 370 -11.83 -2.87 13.64
CA ARG A 370 -12.69 -3.79 12.88
C ARG A 370 -11.86 -4.75 12.03
N LYS A 371 -11.92 -6.04 12.36
CA LYS A 371 -11.11 -7.10 11.70
C LYS A 371 -11.34 -7.17 10.19
N LYS A 372 -12.59 -7.05 9.73
CA LYS A 372 -12.90 -7.08 8.29
C LYS A 372 -12.33 -5.88 7.55
N ILE A 373 -12.41 -4.70 8.14
CA ILE A 373 -11.80 -3.49 7.57
C ILE A 373 -10.28 -3.66 7.52
N LEU A 374 -9.67 -4.15 8.59
CA LEU A 374 -8.24 -4.44 8.65
C LEU A 374 -7.79 -5.30 7.46
N ARG A 375 -8.50 -6.39 7.17
CA ARG A 375 -8.24 -7.23 5.99
C ARG A 375 -8.41 -6.45 4.70
N GLN A 376 -9.53 -5.76 4.52
CA GLN A 376 -9.84 -5.01 3.29
C GLN A 376 -8.82 -3.90 2.98
N LEU A 377 -8.22 -3.29 4.00
CA LEU A 377 -7.18 -2.26 3.84
C LEU A 377 -5.92 -2.82 3.14
N ASN A 378 -5.65 -4.13 3.16
CA ASN A 378 -4.50 -4.73 2.48
C ASN A 378 -4.51 -4.58 0.95
N LEU A 379 -5.68 -4.32 0.35
CA LEU A 379 -5.80 -4.07 -1.10
C LEU A 379 -5.40 -2.64 -1.50
N LEU A 380 -5.41 -1.70 -0.55
CA LEU A 380 -5.17 -0.29 -0.85
C LEU A 380 -3.68 -0.01 -1.00
N TRP A 381 -3.30 0.63 -2.10
CA TRP A 381 -1.91 1.00 -2.40
C TRP A 381 -1.28 1.80 -1.25
N GLY A 382 -0.07 1.42 -0.83
CA GLY A 382 0.72 2.14 0.17
C GLY A 382 0.18 2.09 1.61
N ILE A 383 -1.00 1.51 1.84
CA ILE A 383 -1.60 1.39 3.17
C ILE A 383 -1.04 0.16 3.89
N GLU A 384 -0.64 0.34 5.14
CA GLU A 384 -0.33 -0.71 6.10
C GLU A 384 -1.41 -0.78 7.19
N PRO A 385 -2.21 -1.86 7.22
CA PRO A 385 -3.24 -2.01 8.24
C PRO A 385 -2.64 -2.20 9.64
N LEU A 386 -3.24 -1.57 10.64
CA LEU A 386 -2.87 -1.71 12.05
C LEU A 386 -4.11 -1.98 12.89
N HIS A 387 -4.14 -3.13 13.57
CA HIS A 387 -5.19 -3.40 14.54
C HIS A 387 -4.92 -2.60 15.82
N ALA A 388 -5.89 -1.79 16.24
CA ALA A 388 -5.82 -1.00 17.47
C ALA A 388 -7.19 -0.98 18.15
N GLU A 389 -7.20 -1.03 19.48
CA GLU A 389 -8.42 -0.97 20.29
C GLU A 389 -8.86 0.49 20.42
N ILE A 390 -9.66 0.93 19.45
CA ILE A 390 -10.12 2.31 19.30
C ILE A 390 -11.64 2.35 19.46
N ASP A 391 -12.13 3.39 20.11
CA ASP A 391 -13.57 3.69 20.16
C ASP A 391 -14.13 3.86 18.74
N SER A 392 -15.31 3.29 18.51
CA SER A 392 -15.96 3.32 17.20
C SER A 392 -16.85 4.55 16.99
N GLU A 393 -17.08 5.36 18.04
CA GLU A 393 -17.98 6.52 18.01
C GLU A 393 -17.26 7.86 17.91
N ASP A 394 -16.46 8.26 18.88
CA ASP A 394 -15.74 9.54 18.81
C ASP A 394 -14.25 9.30 19.13
N ILE A 395 -13.36 9.84 18.28
CA ILE A 395 -11.93 9.60 18.41
C ILE A 395 -11.35 10.51 19.50
N SER A 396 -10.86 9.89 20.57
CA SER A 396 -10.27 10.56 21.72
C SER A 396 -8.74 10.59 21.67
N ASN A 397 -8.15 11.35 22.59
CA ASN A 397 -6.71 11.34 22.83
C ASN A 397 -6.19 9.97 23.32
N LYS A 398 -7.04 9.16 23.97
CA LYS A 398 -6.70 7.78 24.35
C LYS A 398 -6.50 6.91 23.11
N ASP A 399 -7.36 7.06 22.10
CA ASP A 399 -7.29 6.29 20.86
C ASP A 399 -6.04 6.66 20.05
N LYS A 400 -5.72 7.96 19.94
CA LYS A 400 -4.48 8.44 19.32
C LYS A 400 -3.25 7.81 20.00
N LYS A 401 -3.22 7.80 21.33
CA LYS A 401 -2.15 7.17 22.11
C LYS A 401 -2.02 5.67 21.83
N GLU A 402 -3.14 4.95 21.78
CA GLU A 402 -3.16 3.51 21.49
C GLU A 402 -2.58 3.23 20.09
N VAL A 403 -3.01 3.99 19.08
CA VAL A 403 -2.52 3.85 17.70
C VAL A 403 -1.01 4.11 17.61
N ILE A 404 -0.52 5.20 18.19
CA ILE A 404 0.92 5.53 18.22
C ILE A 404 1.71 4.43 18.94
N SER A 405 1.20 3.94 20.07
CA SER A 405 1.86 2.90 20.86
C SER A 405 1.95 1.57 20.11
N LYS A 406 0.86 1.15 19.44
CA LYS A 406 0.83 -0.04 18.59
C LYS A 406 1.73 0.11 17.37
N ALA A 407 1.74 1.27 16.72
CA ALA A 407 2.61 1.56 15.59
C ALA A 407 4.10 1.50 15.99
N LEU A 408 4.48 2.08 17.13
CA LEU A 408 5.83 1.95 17.69
C LEU A 408 6.19 0.49 17.96
N LYS A 409 5.30 -0.27 18.61
CA LYS A 409 5.53 -1.69 18.95
C LYS A 409 5.73 -2.57 17.70
N LYS A 410 5.01 -2.27 16.61
CA LYS A 410 5.15 -2.96 15.31
C LYS A 410 6.35 -2.47 14.49
N GLY A 411 7.09 -1.46 14.95
CA GLY A 411 8.17 -0.83 14.18
C GLY A 411 7.68 -0.08 12.96
N PHE A 412 6.43 0.40 12.99
CA PHE A 412 5.84 1.17 11.91
C PHE A 412 6.35 2.61 11.91
N ILE A 413 6.58 3.15 13.11
CA ILE A 413 7.15 4.49 13.36
C ILE A 413 8.22 4.38 14.45
N GLY A 414 9.08 5.38 14.53
CA GLY A 414 10.07 5.61 15.58
C GLY A 414 9.68 6.74 16.53
N LYS A 415 10.33 6.80 17.70
CA LYS A 415 10.05 7.83 18.72
C LYS A 415 10.39 9.25 18.28
N ARG A 416 11.28 9.41 17.30
CA ARG A 416 11.75 10.72 16.82
C ARG A 416 11.05 11.17 15.54
N ASP A 417 10.20 10.32 14.99
CA ASP A 417 9.53 10.55 13.73
C ASP A 417 8.56 11.73 13.84
N GLN A 418 8.46 12.51 12.77
CA GLN A 418 7.36 13.44 12.58
C GLN A 418 6.20 12.73 11.91
N ILE A 419 5.05 12.72 12.57
CA ILE A 419 3.86 12.04 12.09
C ILE A 419 2.74 13.03 11.79
N ALA A 420 1.98 12.74 10.75
CA ALA A 420 0.66 13.32 10.54
C ALA A 420 -0.41 12.34 11.03
N ILE A 421 -1.47 12.85 11.66
CA ILE A 421 -2.62 12.05 12.10
C ILE A 421 -3.86 12.59 11.42
N ILE A 422 -4.61 11.71 10.75
CA ILE A 422 -5.95 12.04 10.26
C ILE A 422 -7.00 11.13 10.89
N ALA A 423 -8.15 11.73 11.18
CA ALA A 423 -9.28 11.01 11.77
C ALA A 423 -10.61 11.69 11.45
N SER A 424 -11.68 10.98 11.76
CA SER A 424 -13.03 11.52 11.85
C SER A 424 -13.38 11.59 13.34
N ILE A 425 -13.27 12.77 13.96
CA ILE A 425 -13.43 12.94 15.42
C ILE A 425 -14.85 12.58 15.84
N PHE A 426 -15.85 13.01 15.08
CA PHE A 426 -17.27 12.83 15.40
C PHE A 426 -17.87 11.69 14.58
N HIS A 427 -17.35 10.46 14.72
CA HIS A 427 -17.77 9.34 13.87
C HIS A 427 -19.27 9.01 14.03
N SER A 428 -19.80 9.28 15.23
CA SER A 428 -21.23 9.23 15.57
C SER A 428 -22.13 10.15 14.73
N LYS A 429 -21.61 11.29 14.25
CA LYS A 429 -22.37 12.33 13.51
C LYS A 429 -21.98 12.42 12.05
N THR A 430 -20.68 12.47 11.76
CA THR A 430 -20.16 12.57 10.39
C THR A 430 -19.11 11.51 10.16
N LYS A 431 -19.32 10.64 9.17
CA LYS A 431 -18.40 9.53 8.84
C LYS A 431 -17.25 9.98 7.91
N ARG A 432 -16.91 11.27 7.95
CA ARG A 432 -15.92 11.91 7.07
C ARG A 432 -14.75 12.41 7.89
N THR A 433 -13.55 12.33 7.30
CA THR A 433 -12.33 12.87 7.91
C THR A 433 -12.50 14.37 8.10
N ASN A 434 -12.20 14.85 9.31
CA ASN A 434 -12.29 16.27 9.67
C ASN A 434 -11.14 16.72 10.59
N LEU A 435 -10.15 15.84 10.84
CA LEU A 435 -8.97 16.13 11.64
C LEU A 435 -7.70 15.92 10.80
N LEU A 436 -6.77 16.85 10.94
CA LEU A 436 -5.38 16.71 10.56
C LEU A 436 -4.52 17.34 11.67
N GLU A 437 -3.64 16.56 12.26
CA GLU A 437 -2.66 17.01 13.25
C GLU A 437 -1.25 16.59 12.82
N ILE A 438 -0.24 17.37 13.20
CA ILE A 438 1.17 17.06 12.95
C ILE A 438 1.90 17.10 14.28
N HIS A 439 2.65 16.05 14.57
CA HIS A 439 3.28 15.86 15.88
C HIS A 439 4.64 15.20 15.78
N ASN A 440 5.56 15.56 16.67
CA ASN A 440 6.68 14.68 17.01
C ASN A 440 6.16 13.56 17.93
N VAL A 441 6.53 12.31 17.64
CA VAL A 441 6.01 11.15 18.38
C VAL A 441 6.32 11.21 19.88
N SER A 442 7.54 11.58 20.28
CA SER A 442 7.91 11.61 21.71
C SER A 442 7.17 12.71 22.47
N GLU A 443 7.18 13.93 21.93
CA GLU A 443 6.55 15.10 22.55
C GLU A 443 5.04 14.89 22.72
N PHE A 444 4.38 14.32 21.70
CA PHE A 444 2.94 14.08 21.76
C PHE A 444 2.59 12.96 22.74
N LEU A 445 3.38 11.89 22.82
CA LEU A 445 3.18 10.86 23.83
C LEU A 445 3.35 11.40 25.25
N GLU A 446 4.33 12.27 25.49
CA GLU A 446 4.52 12.94 26.79
C GLU A 446 3.30 13.80 27.15
N TYR A 447 2.80 14.59 26.20
CA TYR A 447 1.57 15.37 26.37
C TYR A 447 0.35 14.50 26.71
N LEU A 448 0.14 13.41 25.96
CA LEU A 448 -0.96 12.48 26.17
C LEU A 448 -0.86 11.72 27.51
N ASN A 449 0.36 11.53 28.03
CA ASN A 449 0.57 10.94 29.35
C ASN A 449 0.17 11.90 30.47
N LYS A 450 0.60 13.17 30.39
CA LYS A 450 0.28 14.20 31.39
C LYS A 450 -1.23 14.45 31.52
N MET A 451 -1.97 14.40 30.41
CA MET A 451 -3.43 14.57 30.45
C MET A 451 -4.18 13.43 31.17
N LYS A 452 -3.59 12.24 31.30
CA LYS A 452 -4.19 11.14 32.09
C LYS A 452 -4.01 11.31 33.59
N GLU A 453 -3.04 12.10 34.04
CA GLU A 453 -2.76 12.33 35.47
C GLU A 453 -3.56 13.50 36.04
N ALA A 454 -4.20 14.30 35.18
CA ALA A 454 -4.99 15.48 35.55
C ALA A 454 -6.50 15.22 35.74
N HIS A 455 -6.93 13.96 35.59
CA HIS A 455 -8.29 13.46 35.80
C HIS A 455 -8.22 12.19 36.65
#